data_AF-A0A519RG08-F1
#
_entry.id   AF-A0A519RG08-F1
#
_cell.length_a   1.000
_cell.length_b   1.000
_cell.length_c   1.000
_cell.angle_alpha   90.00
_cell.angle_beta   90.00
_cell.angle_gamma   90.00
#
_symmetry.space_group_name_H-M   'P 1'
#
loop_
_entity.id
_entity.type
_entity.pdbx_description
1 polymer ?
#
loop_
_entity_poly.entity_id
_entity_poly.type
_entity_poly.pdbx_seq_one_letter_code
_entity_poly.pdbx_strand_id
1 'polypeptide(L)' 'MKKIGIILFLIAFSISVKAQETKYQTKTNIHYYSEAVNKSDDYIKERCILDIYYPENSKDFPTVVWFHGGGLTQGEKEIP' A
#
# COMPACT_ATOMS: atom_id res chain seq x y z
N MET A 1 43.46 13.85 22.91
CA MET A 1 42.75 14.80 22.02
C MET A 1 42.24 14.15 20.74
N LYS A 2 43.10 13.50 19.91
CA LYS A 2 42.66 12.82 18.66
C LYS A 2 41.56 11.77 18.85
N LYS A 3 41.66 10.94 19.90
CA LYS A 3 40.65 9.90 20.23
C LYS A 3 39.28 10.49 20.60
N ILE A 4 39.25 11.63 21.29
CA ILE A 4 38.01 12.32 21.71
C ILE A 4 37.31 12.93 20.50
N GLY A 5 38.07 13.51 19.56
CA GLY A 5 37.51 14.03 18.31
C GLY A 5 36.87 12.93 17.44
N ILE A 6 37.49 11.74 17.39
CA ILE A 6 36.93 10.58 16.67
C ILE A 6 35.63 10.10 17.33
N ILE A 7 35.58 10.05 18.67
CA ILE A 7 34.37 9.64 19.39
C ILE A 7 33.23 10.65 19.16
N LEU A 8 33.51 11.95 19.22
CA LEU A 8 32.52 13.00 18.92
C LEU A 8 32.01 12.92 17.47
N PHE A 9 32.90 12.63 16.52
CA PHE A 9 32.53 12.46 15.12
C PHE A 9 31.62 11.25 14.90
N LEU A 10 31.91 10.12 15.54
CA LEU A 10 31.07 8.91 15.46
C LEU A 10 29.69 9.13 16.07
N ILE A 11 29.61 9.83 17.22
CA ILE A 11 28.33 10.19 17.86
C ILE A 11 27.49 11.10 16.96
N ALA A 12 28.10 12.10 16.32
CA ALA A 12 27.40 12.99 15.39
C ALA A 12 26.89 12.26 14.14
N PHE A 13 27.60 11.23 13.66
CA PHE A 13 27.17 10.44 12.50
C PHE A 13 26.01 9.50 12.83
N SER A 14 25.95 8.93 14.04
CA SER A 14 24.85 8.07 14.47
C SER A 14 23.49 8.75 14.54
N ILE A 15 23.44 10.09 14.69
CA ILE A 15 22.20 10.87 14.73
C ILE A 15 21.62 11.13 13.32
N SER A 16 22.39 10.84 12.26
CA SER A 16 21.99 11.09 10.87
C SER A 16 21.31 9.90 10.19
N VAL A 17 21.13 8.78 10.90
CA VAL A 17 20.42 7.62 10.36
C VAL A 17 18.92 7.90 10.38
N LYS A 18 18.39 8.43 9.27
CA LYS A 18 16.95 8.47 9.04
C LYS A 18 16.52 7.09 8.55
N ALA A 19 15.77 6.34 9.36
CA ALA A 19 14.97 5.25 8.84
C ALA A 19 13.97 5.88 7.85
N GLN A 20 14.14 5.60 6.55
CA GLN A 20 13.19 6.09 5.55
C GLN A 20 11.87 5.38 5.77
N GLU A 21 10.88 6.13 6.24
CA GLU A 21 9.51 5.65 6.29
C GLU A 21 9.10 5.25 4.88
N THR A 22 8.71 3.99 4.70
CA THR A 22 8.17 3.56 3.42
C THR A 22 6.80 4.21 3.29
N LYS A 23 6.67 5.16 2.37
CA LYS A 23 5.39 5.81 2.11
C LYS A 23 4.48 4.84 1.38
N TYR A 24 3.27 4.67 1.88
CA TYR A 24 2.25 3.86 1.21
C TYR A 24 1.16 4.76 0.63
N GLN A 25 0.51 4.25 -0.41
CA GLN A 25 -0.65 4.86 -1.04
C GLN A 25 -1.80 3.87 -1.10
N THR A 26 -3.01 4.37 -0.85
CA THR A 26 -4.26 3.64 -1.11
C THR A 26 -4.95 4.23 -2.33
N LYS A 27 -5.34 3.36 -3.27
CA LYS A 27 -6.29 3.70 -4.35
C LYS A 27 -7.54 2.86 -4.15
N THR A 28 -8.70 3.50 -4.16
CA THR A 28 -9.97 2.83 -3.89
C THR A 28 -10.86 2.75 -5.12
N ASN A 29 -11.78 1.79 -5.10
CA ASN A 29 -12.84 1.61 -6.09
C ASN A 29 -12.33 1.51 -7.55
N ILE A 30 -11.22 0.79 -7.76
CA ILE A 30 -10.67 0.56 -9.10
C ILE A 30 -11.46 -0.55 -9.78
N HIS A 31 -12.09 -0.24 -10.92
CA HIS A 31 -12.70 -1.26 -11.77
C HIS A 31 -11.63 -2.12 -12.45
N TYR A 32 -11.79 -3.44 -12.40
CA TYR A 32 -10.89 -4.39 -13.07
C TYR A 32 -11.45 -4.99 -14.37
N TYR A 33 -12.72 -4.71 -14.70
CA TYR A 33 -13.27 -4.98 -16.03
C TYR A 33 -13.17 -3.76 -16.95
N SER A 34 -13.31 -4.01 -18.26
CA SER A 34 -13.39 -2.93 -19.26
C SER A 34 -14.58 -2.00 -19.02
N GLU A 35 -14.46 -0.75 -19.45
CA GLU A 35 -15.54 0.23 -19.31
C GLU A 35 -16.85 -0.21 -19.97
N ALA A 36 -16.80 -0.92 -21.10
CA ALA A 36 -17.99 -1.47 -21.76
C ALA A 36 -18.73 -2.46 -20.87
N VAL A 37 -18.01 -3.36 -20.19
CA VAL A 37 -18.58 -4.35 -19.25
C VAL A 37 -19.11 -3.69 -18.00
N ASN A 38 -18.39 -2.71 -17.43
CA ASN A 38 -18.89 -1.96 -16.28
C ASN A 38 -20.14 -1.13 -16.58
N LYS A 39 -20.36 -0.73 -17.85
CA LYS A 39 -21.56 0.01 -18.26
C LYS A 39 -22.74 -0.90 -18.59
N SER A 40 -22.52 -2.20 -18.78
CA SER A 40 -23.58 -3.13 -19.18
C SER A 40 -24.40 -3.70 -18.02
N ASP A 41 -23.88 -3.64 -16.79
CA ASP A 41 -24.51 -4.24 -15.61
C ASP A 41 -24.16 -3.43 -14.35
N ASP A 42 -25.20 -2.95 -13.65
CA ASP A 42 -25.05 -2.14 -12.44
C ASP A 42 -24.42 -2.92 -11.28
N TYR A 43 -24.68 -4.23 -11.16
CA TYR A 43 -24.07 -5.07 -10.13
C TYR A 43 -22.57 -5.24 -10.39
N ILE A 44 -22.18 -5.45 -11.65
CA ILE A 44 -20.74 -5.49 -12.01
C ILE A 44 -20.09 -4.14 -11.71
N LYS A 45 -20.73 -3.05 -12.11
CA LYS A 45 -20.24 -1.69 -11.83
C LYS A 45 -20.03 -1.46 -10.34
N GLU A 46 -20.97 -1.87 -9.51
CA GLU A 46 -20.90 -1.62 -8.07
C GLU A 46 -19.91 -2.55 -7.36
N ARG A 47 -19.89 -3.84 -7.74
CA ARG A 47 -19.20 -4.89 -6.95
C ARG A 47 -17.86 -5.32 -7.52
N CYS A 48 -17.62 -5.18 -8.82
CA CYS A 48 -16.35 -5.57 -9.46
C CYS A 48 -15.30 -4.45 -9.40
N ILE A 49 -15.03 -4.02 -8.18
CA ILE A 49 -14.06 -2.99 -7.83
C ILE A 49 -13.10 -3.51 -6.77
N LEU A 50 -11.88 -2.98 -6.76
CA LEU A 50 -10.86 -3.32 -5.77
C LEU A 50 -10.21 -2.08 -5.18
N ASP A 51 -9.70 -2.23 -3.97
CA ASP A 51 -8.82 -1.26 -3.33
C ASP A 51 -7.38 -1.81 -3.35
N ILE A 52 -6.41 -0.95 -3.61
CA ILE A 52 -4.98 -1.29 -3.62
C ILE A 52 -4.27 -0.42 -2.60
N TYR A 53 -3.69 -1.04 -1.59
CA TYR A 53 -2.72 -0.44 -0.68
C TYR A 53 -1.31 -0.93 -1.04
N TYR A 54 -0.42 -0.03 -1.41
CA TYR A 54 0.91 -0.39 -1.92
C TYR A 54 2.01 0.60 -1.52
N PRO A 55 3.27 0.15 -1.40
CA PRO A 55 4.40 1.03 -1.14
C PRO A 55 4.72 1.88 -2.38
N GLU A 56 4.84 3.19 -2.20
CA GLU A 56 5.28 4.10 -3.25
C GLU A 56 6.75 3.86 -3.59
N ASN A 57 7.13 4.04 -4.86
CA ASN A 57 8.51 3.97 -5.35
C ASN A 57 9.24 2.65 -5.07
N SER A 58 8.50 1.56 -4.84
CA SER A 58 9.03 0.21 -4.62
C SER A 58 8.62 -0.73 -5.76
N LYS A 59 9.46 -1.74 -6.02
CA LYS A 59 9.22 -2.81 -7.00
C LYS A 59 9.46 -4.16 -6.35
N ASP A 60 8.94 -5.22 -6.97
CA ASP A 60 9.21 -6.62 -6.59
C ASP A 60 8.90 -6.95 -5.12
N PHE A 61 7.83 -6.34 -4.57
CA PHE A 61 7.36 -6.60 -3.22
C PHE A 61 6.33 -7.74 -3.17
N PRO A 62 6.23 -8.48 -2.04
CA PRO A 62 5.20 -9.49 -1.87
C PRO A 62 3.80 -8.87 -1.97
N THR A 63 2.92 -9.51 -2.72
CA THR A 63 1.53 -9.06 -2.92
C THR A 63 0.57 -10.02 -2.24
N VAL A 64 -0.33 -9.48 -1.42
CA VAL A 64 -1.41 -10.23 -0.78
C VAL A 64 -2.71 -9.90 -1.50
N VAL A 65 -3.46 -10.94 -1.87
CA VAL A 65 -4.83 -10.80 -2.36
C VAL A 65 -5.77 -11.24 -1.25
N TRP A 66 -6.60 -10.31 -0.78
CA TRP A 66 -7.52 -10.52 0.33
C TRP A 66 -8.95 -10.59 -0.18
N PHE A 67 -9.66 -11.67 0.16
CA PHE A 67 -11.05 -11.89 -0.23
C PHE A 67 -11.95 -11.76 0.99
N HIS A 68 -12.94 -10.88 0.90
CA HIS A 68 -13.94 -10.71 1.95
C HIS A 68 -15.09 -11.70 1.79
N GLY A 69 -15.60 -12.16 2.93
CA GLY A 69 -16.83 -12.94 3.00
C GLY A 69 -18.08 -12.06 2.95
N GLY A 70 -19.25 -12.69 2.87
CA GLY A 70 -20.53 -11.99 2.82
C GLY A 70 -21.67 -12.76 2.15
N GLY A 71 -21.53 -14.08 1.94
CA GLY A 71 -22.62 -14.91 1.43
C GLY A 71 -23.13 -14.50 0.05
N LEU A 72 -22.25 -13.97 -0.83
CA LEU A 72 -22.50 -13.48 -2.19
C LEU A 72 -23.26 -12.15 -2.30
N THR A 73 -24.13 -11.84 -1.35
CA THR A 73 -25.05 -10.69 -1.44
C THR A 73 -24.78 -9.60 -0.42
N GLN A 74 -23.94 -9.87 0.58
CA GLN A 74 -23.58 -8.94 1.65
C GLN A 74 -22.06 -8.79 1.73
N GLY A 75 -21.60 -8.00 2.68
CA GLY A 75 -20.18 -7.74 2.93
C GLY A 75 -19.68 -6.51 2.17
N GLU A 76 -18.64 -5.90 2.71
CA GLU A 76 -17.94 -4.75 2.14
C GLU A 76 -16.44 -5.02 2.19
N LYS A 77 -15.70 -4.35 1.30
CA LYS A 77 -14.24 -4.43 1.29
C LYS A 77 -13.66 -3.59 2.42
N GLU A 78 -12.61 -4.11 3.05
CA GLU A 78 -11.81 -3.40 4.05
C GLU A 78 -10.33 -3.80 3.92
N ILE A 79 -9.41 -2.88 4.20
CA ILE A 79 -7.99 -3.22 4.23
C ILE A 79 -7.65 -3.51 5.70
N PRO A 80 -7.17 -4.73 6.03
CA PRO A 80 -6.85 -5.13 7.40
C PRO A 80 -5.62 -4.40 7.95
#